data_AF-A0A0C6P8K4-F1
#
_entry.id   AF-A0A0C6P8K4-F1
#
_cell.length_a   1.000
_cell.length_b   1.000
_cell.length_c   1.000
_cell.angle_alpha   90.00
_cell.angle_beta   90.00
_cell.angle_gamma   90.00
#
_symmetry.space_group_name_H-M   'P 1'
#
loop_
_entity.id
_entity.type
_entity.pdbx_description
1 polymer ?
#
loop_
_entity_poly.entity_id
_entity_poly.type
_entity_poly.pdbx_seq_one_letter_code
_entity_poly.pdbx_strand_id
1 'polypeptide(L)'
;MAKTNKNSLRLDADFTEDTVGFALESFLSILSFPRLKFSIEPFSRGRERWLGADARLNGHIAGFKPFYMQFKRPSAYPDTSTAKIITDRKTLKLPVVPRTLYFDLREKRPTHKDYQHNILYRLRQRLMTRRIGDAAYVCPLFLDRSAYRFHVHMAGLRRWPRFWHIHPWELEDILIHSSKGAVNFNAIPVMQEHVSIPPHAVVTNAKHSYSFTERGTDLCFHSPLSLPEGNRSLAYFLTGVVGNPQSDEGFISPERAQGMLRELFSGAEGEDRGSLLPDDFPENAEDGIASWLHWGDYLKTEHQIEQFALVRWAD
;
A
#
# COMPACT_ATOMS: atom_id res chain seq x y z
N MET A 1 -8.37 22.91 7.12
CA MET A 1 -8.88 22.70 8.49
C MET A 1 -9.81 21.50 8.45
N ALA A 2 -9.50 20.45 9.20
CA ALA A 2 -10.35 19.27 9.34
C ALA A 2 -11.78 19.68 9.72
N LYS A 3 -12.79 19.06 9.09
CA LYS A 3 -14.19 19.39 9.33
C LYS A 3 -14.65 18.71 10.61
N THR A 4 -15.05 19.50 11.60
CA THR A 4 -15.72 18.98 12.80
C THR A 4 -17.19 18.74 12.47
N ASN A 5 -17.66 17.51 12.65
CA ASN A 5 -19.09 17.23 12.55
C ASN A 5 -19.78 17.81 13.79
N LYS A 6 -20.73 18.74 13.65
CA LYS A 6 -21.33 19.43 14.80
C LYS A 6 -22.05 18.50 15.79
N ASN A 7 -22.43 17.29 15.35
CA ASN A 7 -23.16 16.32 16.18
C ASN A 7 -22.28 15.18 16.72
N SER A 8 -21.02 15.08 16.28
CA SER A 8 -20.08 14.08 16.81
C SER A 8 -18.71 14.72 16.87
N LEU A 9 -17.98 14.60 17.98
CA LEU A 9 -16.59 15.10 18.11
C LEU A 9 -15.59 14.49 17.10
N ARG A 10 -16.09 13.80 16.07
CA ARG A 10 -15.38 13.27 14.91
C ARG A 10 -14.79 14.41 14.09
N LEU A 11 -13.49 14.29 13.83
CA LEU A 11 -12.72 15.11 12.91
C LEU A 11 -12.44 14.29 11.66
N ASP A 12 -12.89 14.76 10.50
CA ASP A 12 -12.61 14.09 9.23
C ASP A 12 -11.48 14.79 8.49
N ALA A 13 -10.65 13.99 7.82
CA ALA A 13 -9.62 14.54 6.96
C ALA A 13 -10.23 15.30 5.77
N ASP A 14 -9.62 16.43 5.39
CA ASP A 14 -10.09 17.33 4.33
C ASP A 14 -9.49 17.04 2.94
N PHE A 15 -9.01 15.80 2.75
CA PHE A 15 -8.52 15.26 1.47
C PHE A 15 -9.14 13.89 1.17
N THR A 16 -8.95 13.40 -0.06
CA THR A 16 -9.47 12.10 -0.52
C THR A 16 -8.39 11.02 -0.51
N GLU A 17 -8.80 9.76 -0.55
CA GLU A 17 -7.88 8.60 -0.70
C GLU A 17 -7.05 8.73 -1.99
N ASP A 18 -7.66 9.20 -3.09
CA ASP A 18 -6.95 9.46 -4.35
C ASP A 18 -5.80 10.48 -4.19
N THR A 19 -5.99 11.50 -3.34
CA THR A 19 -4.94 12.50 -3.08
C THR A 19 -3.71 11.86 -2.44
N VAL A 20 -3.91 10.89 -1.57
CA VAL A 20 -2.84 10.11 -0.93
C VAL A 20 -2.16 9.22 -1.96
N GLY A 21 -2.95 8.51 -2.77
CA GLY A 21 -2.47 7.65 -3.84
C GLY A 21 -1.60 8.39 -4.85
N PHE A 22 -2.08 9.53 -5.38
CA PHE A 22 -1.31 10.36 -6.31
C PHE A 22 -0.01 10.90 -5.71
N ALA A 23 -0.03 11.31 -4.44
CA ALA A 23 1.17 11.79 -3.78
C ALA A 23 2.21 10.66 -3.67
N LEU A 24 1.83 9.50 -3.14
CA LEU A 24 2.73 8.37 -2.99
C LEU A 24 3.24 7.83 -4.32
N GLU A 25 2.37 7.72 -5.33
CA GLU A 25 2.77 7.36 -6.69
C GLU A 25 3.84 8.31 -7.23
N SER A 26 3.63 9.63 -7.11
CA SER A 26 4.62 10.63 -7.54
C SER A 26 5.98 10.45 -6.87
N PHE A 27 6.01 10.15 -5.57
CA PHE A 27 7.27 9.90 -4.86
C PHE A 27 7.92 8.58 -5.30
N LEU A 28 7.15 7.51 -5.43
CA LEU A 28 7.67 6.22 -5.87
C LEU A 28 8.28 6.32 -7.28
N SER A 29 7.63 7.05 -8.20
CA SER A 29 8.18 7.30 -9.54
C SER A 29 9.48 8.12 -9.52
N ILE A 30 9.63 9.09 -8.62
CA ILE A 30 10.87 9.87 -8.48
C ILE A 30 12.03 9.00 -7.97
N LEU A 31 11.77 8.02 -7.11
CA LEU A 31 12.81 7.10 -6.59
C LEU A 31 13.44 6.22 -7.68
N SER A 32 12.77 6.08 -8.81
CA SER A 32 13.20 5.26 -9.96
C SER A 32 14.24 5.96 -10.86
N PHE A 33 14.65 7.20 -10.54
CA PHE A 33 15.59 8.00 -11.32
C PHE A 33 16.93 8.19 -10.57
N PRO A 34 18.12 8.19 -11.23
CA PRO A 34 18.39 8.20 -12.67
C PRO A 34 18.79 6.85 -13.29
N ARG A 35 18.95 5.77 -12.50
CA ARG A 35 19.45 4.48 -12.99
C ARG A 35 18.34 3.43 -13.07
N LEU A 36 18.11 2.98 -14.31
CA LEU A 36 16.93 2.21 -14.75
C LEU A 36 16.91 0.73 -14.33
N LYS A 37 17.87 0.19 -13.56
CA LYS A 37 17.86 -1.27 -13.28
C LYS A 37 16.65 -1.71 -12.45
N PHE A 38 16.16 -0.82 -11.58
CA PHE A 38 14.96 -1.06 -10.77
C PHE A 38 14.07 0.17 -10.75
N SER A 39 12.76 -0.03 -10.78
CA SER A 39 11.78 1.02 -10.55
C SER A 39 10.58 0.50 -9.77
N ILE A 40 9.85 1.40 -9.11
CA ILE A 40 8.55 1.07 -8.53
C ILE A 40 7.48 1.72 -9.39
N GLU A 41 6.65 0.89 -10.03
CA GLU A 41 5.65 1.35 -10.99
C GLU A 41 4.25 0.93 -10.57
N PRO A 42 3.22 1.75 -10.85
CA PRO A 42 1.85 1.27 -10.81
C PRO A 42 1.63 0.23 -11.92
N PHE A 43 1.10 -0.95 -11.57
CA PHE A 43 0.80 -2.00 -12.54
C PHE A 43 -0.71 -1.99 -12.87
N SER A 44 -1.08 -1.27 -13.93
CA SER A 44 -2.46 -1.08 -14.41
C SER A 44 -2.41 -0.63 -15.89
N ARG A 45 -3.21 -1.22 -16.80
CA ARG A 45 -3.18 -0.85 -18.24
C ARG A 45 -3.64 0.59 -18.46
N GLY A 46 -4.58 1.07 -17.65
CA GLY A 46 -5.05 2.46 -17.71
C GLY A 46 -3.93 3.46 -17.45
N ARG A 47 -2.97 3.11 -16.58
CA ARG A 47 -1.80 3.94 -16.26
C ARG A 47 -0.63 3.74 -17.24
N GLU A 48 -0.43 2.53 -17.76
CA GLU A 48 0.56 2.23 -18.82
C GLU A 48 0.35 3.12 -20.05
N ARG A 49 -0.89 3.25 -20.52
CA ARG A 49 -1.26 4.11 -21.65
C ARG A 49 -0.96 5.59 -21.39
N TRP A 50 -1.14 6.05 -20.15
CA TRP A 50 -0.88 7.44 -19.77
C TRP A 50 0.62 7.77 -19.71
N LEU A 51 1.46 6.78 -19.36
CA LEU A 51 2.91 6.90 -19.38
C LEU A 51 3.51 6.77 -20.79
N GLY A 52 2.69 6.56 -21.83
CA GLY A 52 3.14 6.39 -23.22
C GLY A 52 4.02 5.15 -23.41
N ALA A 53 3.85 4.15 -22.53
CA ALA A 53 4.81 3.06 -22.32
C ALA A 53 4.43 1.74 -23.02
N ASP A 54 3.50 1.75 -23.98
CA ASP A 54 3.12 0.57 -24.77
C ASP A 54 4.35 -0.09 -25.48
N ALA A 55 5.46 0.64 -25.64
CA ALA A 55 6.70 0.16 -26.22
C ALA A 55 7.79 -0.27 -25.20
N ARG A 56 7.64 0.01 -23.88
CA ARG A 56 8.71 -0.23 -22.88
C ARG A 56 8.51 -1.48 -22.02
N LEU A 57 7.27 -1.85 -21.70
CA LEU A 57 7.01 -3.01 -20.83
C LEU A 57 7.12 -4.34 -21.60
N ASN A 58 6.76 -4.34 -22.89
CA ASN A 58 6.86 -5.51 -23.76
C ASN A 58 8.30 -5.71 -24.29
N GLY A 59 9.19 -6.23 -23.44
CA GLY A 59 10.50 -6.75 -23.87
C GLY A 59 11.69 -6.42 -22.96
N HIS A 60 11.54 -5.47 -22.03
CA HIS A 60 12.65 -5.04 -21.17
C HIS A 60 12.45 -5.39 -19.68
N ILE A 61 11.37 -6.06 -19.28
CA ILE A 61 11.20 -6.49 -17.88
C ILE A 61 11.94 -7.81 -17.68
N ALA A 62 12.99 -7.80 -16.86
CA ALA A 62 13.68 -9.03 -16.44
C ALA A 62 12.94 -9.74 -15.28
N GLY A 63 12.13 -9.01 -14.53
CA GLY A 63 11.23 -9.58 -13.53
C GLY A 63 10.55 -8.52 -12.69
N PHE A 64 9.53 -8.90 -11.91
CA PHE A 64 8.83 -7.95 -11.04
C PHE A 64 8.36 -8.59 -9.73
N LYS A 65 8.17 -7.77 -8.69
CA LYS A 65 7.53 -8.15 -7.41
C LYS A 65 6.28 -7.32 -7.18
N PRO A 66 5.08 -7.92 -7.21
CA PRO A 66 3.84 -7.20 -6.98
C PRO A 66 3.64 -6.91 -5.49
N PHE A 67 3.04 -5.76 -5.21
CA PHE A 67 2.50 -5.46 -3.88
C PHE A 67 1.26 -4.59 -4.01
N TYR A 68 0.40 -4.68 -2.99
CA TYR A 68 -0.93 -4.09 -3.06
C TYR A 68 -1.14 -3.12 -1.92
N MET A 69 -1.62 -1.92 -2.26
CA MET A 69 -1.93 -0.89 -1.30
C MET A 69 -3.38 -0.48 -1.45
N GLN A 70 -4.11 -0.55 -0.35
CA GLN A 70 -5.41 0.08 -0.26
C GLN A 70 -5.26 1.39 0.52
N PHE A 71 -5.38 2.52 -0.18
CA PHE A 71 -5.33 3.82 0.47
C PHE A 71 -6.57 4.07 1.32
N LYS A 72 -6.35 4.65 2.50
CA LYS A 72 -7.39 4.94 3.47
C LYS A 72 -7.32 6.37 3.94
N ARG A 73 -8.49 6.99 4.07
CA ARG A 73 -8.63 8.32 4.67
C ARG A 73 -8.86 8.19 6.17
N PRO A 74 -8.03 8.84 7.02
CA PRO A 74 -8.24 8.82 8.45
C PRO A 74 -9.39 9.75 8.85
N SER A 75 -10.09 9.32 9.89
CA SER A 75 -10.92 10.15 10.76
C SER A 75 -10.31 10.12 12.17
N ALA A 76 -10.69 11.04 13.04
CA ALA A 76 -10.19 11.07 14.39
C ALA A 76 -11.26 11.38 15.42
N TYR A 77 -11.06 10.86 16.62
CA TYR A 77 -11.79 11.27 17.81
C TYR A 77 -10.83 11.83 18.85
N PRO A 78 -11.19 12.93 19.54
CA PRO A 78 -10.45 13.37 20.72
C PRO A 78 -10.60 12.33 21.85
N ASP A 79 -9.64 12.33 22.76
CA ASP A 79 -9.60 11.50 23.97
C ASP A 79 -10.83 11.62 24.89
N THR A 80 -11.48 12.78 24.85
CA THR A 80 -12.74 13.11 25.55
C THR A 80 -13.99 12.52 24.91
N SER A 81 -13.90 11.96 23.70
CA SER A 81 -15.06 11.39 23.02
C SER A 81 -15.57 10.11 23.69
N THR A 82 -16.90 9.93 23.67
CA THR A 82 -17.61 8.71 24.11
C THR A 82 -17.82 7.71 22.97
N ALA A 83 -17.23 7.94 21.80
CA ALA A 83 -17.34 7.02 20.66
C ALA A 83 -16.80 5.63 21.00
N LYS A 84 -17.41 4.59 20.41
CA LYS A 84 -17.03 3.18 20.61
C LYS A 84 -15.53 2.94 20.43
N ILE A 85 -14.91 3.64 19.48
CA ILE A 85 -13.48 3.53 19.21
C ILE A 85 -12.63 3.90 20.43
N ILE A 86 -12.99 4.98 21.13
CA ILE A 86 -12.30 5.43 22.33
C ILE A 86 -12.58 4.50 23.50
N THR A 87 -13.82 4.05 23.66
CA THR A 87 -14.18 3.12 24.75
C THR A 87 -13.49 1.76 24.59
N ASP A 88 -13.40 1.23 23.37
CA ASP A 88 -12.72 -0.03 23.06
C ASP A 88 -11.22 0.07 23.38
N ARG A 89 -10.56 1.17 22.98
CA ARG A 89 -9.14 1.40 23.28
C ARG A 89 -8.87 1.56 24.77
N LYS A 90 -9.72 2.30 25.49
CA LYS A 90 -9.62 2.44 26.96
C LYS A 90 -9.76 1.08 27.66
N THR A 91 -10.69 0.24 27.19
CA THR A 91 -10.89 -1.13 27.71
C THR A 91 -9.64 -1.99 27.51
N LEU A 92 -8.97 -1.85 26.36
CA LEU A 92 -7.71 -2.53 26.04
C LEU A 92 -6.46 -1.86 26.62
N LYS A 93 -6.61 -0.81 27.44
CA LYS A 93 -5.51 -0.02 28.02
C LYS A 93 -4.56 0.59 26.98
N LEU A 94 -5.07 0.91 25.78
CA LEU A 94 -4.31 1.55 24.72
C LEU A 94 -4.36 3.08 24.84
N PRO A 95 -3.30 3.80 24.41
CA PRO A 95 -3.27 5.26 24.44
C PRO A 95 -4.33 5.87 23.51
N VAL A 96 -4.98 6.93 23.98
CA VAL A 96 -6.02 7.69 23.25
C VAL A 96 -5.68 9.17 23.03
N VAL A 97 -4.60 9.65 23.64
CA VAL A 97 -4.18 11.07 23.67
C VAL A 97 -3.17 11.35 22.53
N PRO A 98 -3.19 12.55 21.91
CA PRO A 98 -4.19 13.61 22.06
C PRO A 98 -5.48 13.34 21.28
N ARG A 99 -5.37 12.56 20.20
CA ARG A 99 -6.51 12.02 19.45
C ARG A 99 -6.17 10.63 18.94
N THR A 100 -7.21 9.84 18.76
CA THR A 100 -7.13 8.52 18.11
C THR A 100 -7.52 8.66 16.66
N LEU A 101 -6.64 8.24 15.76
CA LEU A 101 -6.93 8.12 14.33
C LEU A 101 -7.58 6.77 14.05
N TYR A 102 -8.47 6.71 13.07
CA TYR A 102 -9.09 5.46 12.64
C TYR A 102 -9.59 5.54 11.20
N PHE A 103 -9.87 4.38 10.60
CA PHE A 103 -10.69 4.28 9.41
C PHE A 103 -11.59 3.06 9.48
N ASP A 104 -12.76 3.18 8.86
CA ASP A 104 -13.75 2.12 8.80
C ASP A 104 -13.48 1.19 7.61
N LEU A 105 -13.85 -0.09 7.77
CA LEU A 105 -13.92 -1.00 6.64
C LEU A 105 -15.08 -0.59 5.72
N ARG A 106 -14.90 -0.79 4.43
CA ARG A 106 -15.90 -0.42 3.43
C ARG A 106 -17.02 -1.44 3.40
N GLU A 107 -18.25 -0.96 3.28
CA GLU A 107 -19.39 -1.82 2.97
C GLU A 107 -19.22 -2.52 1.61
N LYS A 108 -19.71 -3.76 1.55
CA LYS A 108 -19.74 -4.53 0.32
C LYS A 108 -20.78 -3.91 -0.62
N ARG A 109 -20.40 -3.59 -1.85
CA ARG A 109 -21.37 -3.19 -2.88
C ARG A 109 -22.24 -4.39 -3.25
N PRO A 110 -23.52 -4.19 -3.65
CA PRO A 110 -24.39 -5.29 -4.06
C PRO A 110 -23.81 -6.16 -5.17
N THR A 111 -23.01 -5.57 -6.07
CA THR A 111 -22.34 -6.26 -7.19
C THR A 111 -21.10 -7.05 -6.77
N HIS A 112 -20.52 -6.77 -5.59
CA HIS A 112 -19.30 -7.44 -5.16
C HIS A 112 -19.61 -8.79 -4.52
N LYS A 113 -18.88 -9.83 -4.95
CA LYS A 113 -18.94 -11.15 -4.35
C LYS A 113 -18.57 -11.11 -2.87
N ASP A 114 -17.46 -10.44 -2.54
CA ASP A 114 -16.91 -10.37 -1.18
C ASP A 114 -16.54 -8.94 -0.75
N TYR A 115 -16.29 -8.76 0.55
CA TYR A 115 -15.75 -7.54 1.12
C TYR A 115 -14.35 -7.29 0.58
N GLN A 116 -14.07 -6.03 0.27
CA GLN A 116 -12.73 -5.61 -0.13
C GLN A 116 -11.65 -6.02 0.89
N HIS A 117 -11.98 -6.02 2.18
CA HIS A 117 -11.08 -6.47 3.23
C HIS A 117 -10.65 -7.93 3.06
N ASN A 118 -11.61 -8.80 2.77
CA ASN A 118 -11.36 -10.23 2.60
C ASN A 118 -10.51 -10.50 1.35
N ILE A 119 -10.73 -9.73 0.29
CA ILE A 119 -9.93 -9.79 -0.94
C ILE A 119 -8.48 -9.41 -0.65
N LEU A 120 -8.25 -8.27 0.01
CA LEU A 120 -6.91 -7.83 0.39
C LEU A 120 -6.23 -8.82 1.35
N TYR A 121 -6.98 -9.39 2.29
CA TYR A 121 -6.51 -10.42 3.23
C TYR A 121 -6.06 -11.69 2.51
N ARG A 122 -6.89 -12.25 1.64
CA ARG A 122 -6.54 -13.46 0.87
C ARG A 122 -5.35 -13.19 -0.06
N LEU A 123 -5.31 -12.03 -0.72
CA LEU A 123 -4.16 -11.63 -1.53
C LEU A 123 -2.88 -11.63 -0.72
N ARG A 124 -2.90 -10.96 0.44
CA ARG A 124 -1.76 -10.93 1.36
C ARG A 124 -1.28 -12.34 1.70
N GLN A 125 -2.17 -13.20 2.17
CA GLN A 125 -1.81 -14.56 2.56
C GLN A 125 -1.14 -15.31 1.40
N ARG A 126 -1.75 -15.25 0.20
CA ARG A 126 -1.25 -15.98 -0.96
C ARG A 126 0.11 -15.46 -1.45
N LEU A 127 0.33 -14.14 -1.41
CA LEU A 127 1.61 -13.52 -1.76
C LEU A 127 2.70 -13.87 -0.75
N MET A 128 2.38 -13.83 0.54
CA MET A 128 3.33 -14.08 1.62
C MET A 128 3.74 -15.55 1.70
N THR A 129 2.79 -16.48 1.54
CA THR A 129 3.08 -17.92 1.46
C THR A 129 4.07 -18.22 0.33
N ARG A 130 3.95 -17.50 -0.80
CA ARG A 130 4.82 -17.67 -1.98
C ARG A 130 6.07 -16.80 -1.96
N ARG A 131 6.19 -15.89 -0.98
CA ARG A 131 7.31 -14.92 -0.85
C ARG A 131 7.53 -14.04 -2.09
N ILE A 132 6.46 -13.69 -2.81
CA ILE A 132 6.53 -12.87 -4.03
C ILE A 132 6.08 -11.43 -3.82
N GLY A 133 5.44 -11.13 -2.69
CA GLY A 133 4.87 -9.81 -2.41
C GLY A 133 4.18 -9.71 -1.06
N ASP A 134 3.53 -8.57 -0.82
CA ASP A 134 2.70 -8.33 0.38
C ASP A 134 1.55 -7.37 0.02
N ALA A 135 0.57 -7.24 0.91
CA ALA A 135 -0.57 -6.37 0.74
C ALA A 135 -0.96 -5.69 2.05
N ALA A 136 -1.26 -4.39 2.02
CA ALA A 136 -1.61 -3.64 3.23
C ALA A 136 -2.54 -2.46 2.96
N TYR A 137 -3.21 -2.01 4.02
CA TYR A 137 -3.82 -0.69 4.07
C TYR A 137 -2.73 0.36 4.25
N VAL A 138 -2.85 1.49 3.57
CA VAL A 138 -1.96 2.63 3.76
C VAL A 138 -2.77 3.85 4.13
N CYS A 139 -2.51 4.40 5.31
CA CYS A 139 -3.25 5.54 5.84
C CYS A 139 -2.27 6.65 6.29
N PRO A 140 -2.46 7.91 5.86
CA PRO A 140 -1.66 9.02 6.34
C PRO A 140 -1.97 9.32 7.82
N LEU A 141 -0.98 9.89 8.51
CA LEU A 141 -1.11 10.28 9.92
C LEU A 141 -1.71 11.68 10.13
N PHE A 142 -2.14 12.33 9.05
CA PHE A 142 -2.62 13.72 9.05
C PHE A 142 -4.11 13.79 8.73
N LEU A 143 -4.80 14.76 9.34
CA LEU A 143 -6.18 15.09 8.99
C LEU A 143 -6.26 16.29 8.03
N ASP A 144 -5.34 17.23 8.16
CA ASP A 144 -5.36 18.46 7.38
C ASP A 144 -4.46 18.34 6.14
N ARG A 145 -5.00 18.71 4.97
CA ARG A 145 -4.36 18.60 3.67
C ARG A 145 -3.16 19.53 3.56
N SER A 146 -3.24 20.74 4.11
CA SER A 146 -2.11 21.66 4.15
C SER A 146 -0.99 21.10 5.01
N ALA A 147 -1.30 20.57 6.19
CA ALA A 147 -0.32 19.89 7.04
C ALA A 147 0.29 18.67 6.32
N TYR A 148 -0.53 17.81 5.72
CA TYR A 148 -0.06 16.66 4.93
C TYR A 148 0.90 17.10 3.82
N ARG A 149 0.49 18.05 2.97
CA ARG A 149 1.32 18.57 1.88
C ARG A 149 2.59 19.24 2.40
N PHE A 150 2.49 20.03 3.46
CA PHE A 150 3.64 20.69 4.05
C PHE A 150 4.65 19.68 4.58
N HIS A 151 4.22 18.65 5.31
CA HIS A 151 5.09 17.59 5.78
C HIS A 151 5.73 16.81 4.64
N VAL A 152 4.95 16.50 3.60
CA VAL A 152 5.42 15.85 2.37
C VAL A 152 6.46 16.72 1.64
N HIS A 153 6.23 18.02 1.47
CA HIS A 153 7.15 18.95 0.83
C HIS A 153 8.40 19.20 1.68
N MET A 154 8.23 19.44 2.98
CA MET A 154 9.34 19.65 3.92
C MET A 154 10.19 18.40 4.10
N ALA A 155 9.60 17.21 4.01
CA ALA A 155 10.34 15.95 3.96
C ALA A 155 11.31 15.92 2.78
N GLY A 156 10.85 16.33 1.59
CA GLY A 156 11.71 16.51 0.42
C GLY A 156 12.75 17.61 0.63
N LEU A 157 12.33 18.78 1.10
CA LEU A 157 13.19 19.95 1.28
C LEU A 157 14.26 19.79 2.37
N ARG A 158 13.97 19.08 3.48
CA ARG A 158 14.95 18.83 4.55
C ARG A 158 16.13 17.99 4.08
N ARG A 159 15.95 17.23 3.01
CA ARG A 159 17.04 16.52 2.34
C ARG A 159 17.69 17.35 1.24
N TRP A 160 17.01 18.37 0.71
CA TRP A 160 17.49 19.30 -0.34
C TRP A 160 18.91 19.84 -0.14
N PRO A 161 19.37 20.22 1.07
CA PRO A 161 20.75 20.65 1.28
C PRO A 161 21.79 19.59 0.92
N ARG A 162 21.45 18.29 1.04
CA ARG A 162 22.30 17.18 0.56
C ARG A 162 22.30 17.05 -0.97
N PHE A 163 21.31 17.59 -1.67
CA PHE A 163 21.23 17.61 -3.14
C PHE A 163 21.97 18.80 -3.77
N TRP A 164 22.29 19.86 -3.02
CA TRP A 164 22.90 21.07 -3.59
C TRP A 164 24.41 20.95 -3.80
N HIS A 165 25.08 20.11 -3.01
CA HIS A 165 26.56 20.01 -3.00
C HIS A 165 27.09 18.70 -3.57
N ILE A 166 26.21 17.77 -3.93
CA ILE A 166 26.56 16.46 -4.47
C ILE A 166 25.79 16.31 -5.77
N HIS A 167 26.44 15.80 -6.82
CA HIS A 167 25.75 15.46 -8.05
C HIS A 167 24.54 14.56 -7.69
N PRO A 168 23.30 14.88 -8.10
CA PRO A 168 22.12 14.11 -7.68
C PRO A 168 22.22 12.60 -8.02
N TRP A 169 23.12 12.25 -8.94
CA TRP A 169 23.48 10.90 -9.38
C TRP A 169 24.46 10.13 -8.44
N GLU A 170 25.05 10.77 -7.44
CA GLU A 170 26.01 10.19 -6.48
C GLU A 170 25.40 9.91 -5.09
N LEU A 171 24.11 10.20 -4.90
CA LEU A 171 23.41 10.03 -3.63
C LEU A 171 23.05 8.55 -3.35
N GLU A 172 23.96 7.79 -2.73
CA GLU A 172 23.73 6.38 -2.38
C GLU A 172 22.56 6.13 -1.40
N ASP A 173 22.20 7.12 -0.56
CA ASP A 173 21.21 6.96 0.52
C ASP A 173 19.75 6.74 0.05
N ILE A 174 19.43 7.09 -1.20
CA ILE A 174 18.06 7.07 -1.74
C ILE A 174 17.97 6.16 -2.98
N LEU A 175 19.10 5.81 -3.59
CA LEU A 175 19.12 5.00 -4.80
C LEU A 175 18.93 3.53 -4.44
N ILE A 176 18.25 2.77 -5.31
CA ILE A 176 18.14 1.30 -5.28
C ILE A 176 19.52 0.63 -5.58
N HIS A 177 20.60 1.32 -5.19
CA HIS A 177 21.99 1.04 -5.52
C HIS A 177 22.91 1.41 -4.34
N SER A 178 22.58 0.98 -3.12
CA SER A 178 23.62 0.84 -2.10
C SER A 178 24.55 -0.29 -2.52
N SER A 179 25.87 -0.14 -2.33
CA SER A 179 26.87 -1.20 -2.49
C SER A 179 26.58 -2.46 -1.64
N LYS A 180 25.67 -2.34 -0.65
CA LYS A 180 25.14 -3.43 0.18
C LYS A 180 23.80 -4.00 -0.30
N GLY A 181 23.29 -3.52 -1.44
CA GLY A 181 22.06 -3.99 -2.08
C GLY A 181 20.75 -3.59 -1.41
N ALA A 182 20.74 -2.87 -0.28
CA ALA A 182 19.51 -2.55 0.46
C ALA A 182 18.98 -1.14 0.16
N VAL A 183 17.68 -1.04 -0.16
CA VAL A 183 16.97 0.25 -0.27
C VAL A 183 16.60 0.74 1.12
N ASN A 184 17.07 1.92 1.52
CA ASN A 184 16.72 2.49 2.82
C ASN A 184 15.44 3.35 2.72
N PHE A 185 14.27 2.72 2.72
CA PHE A 185 13.01 3.47 2.71
C PHE A 185 12.79 4.33 3.95
N ASN A 186 13.42 4.00 5.09
CA ASN A 186 13.37 4.85 6.28
C ASN A 186 14.08 6.19 6.04
N ALA A 187 14.96 6.26 5.06
CA ALA A 187 15.55 7.51 4.65
C ALA A 187 14.48 8.43 4.04
N ILE A 188 13.45 7.91 3.38
CA ILE A 188 12.46 8.70 2.66
C ILE A 188 11.38 9.18 3.65
N PRO A 189 11.35 10.46 4.05
CA PRO A 189 10.54 10.83 5.20
C PRO A 189 9.04 10.77 4.91
N VAL A 190 8.60 10.97 3.67
CA VAL A 190 7.18 10.78 3.28
C VAL A 190 6.68 9.35 3.55
N MET A 191 7.56 8.34 3.53
CA MET A 191 7.22 6.96 3.83
C MET A 191 7.07 6.70 5.34
N GLN A 192 7.53 7.61 6.19
CA GLN A 192 7.31 7.55 7.64
C GLN A 192 6.00 8.21 8.07
N GLU A 193 5.45 9.09 7.23
CA GLU A 193 4.23 9.87 7.49
C GLU A 193 2.93 9.06 7.23
N HIS A 194 3.07 7.75 7.01
CA HIS A 194 1.99 6.82 6.72
C HIS A 194 2.13 5.57 7.57
N VAL A 195 1.01 5.11 8.12
CA VAL A 195 0.91 3.78 8.71
C VAL A 195 0.47 2.78 7.65
N SER A 196 1.18 1.66 7.60
CA SER A 196 0.84 0.47 6.86
C SER A 196 0.24 -0.56 7.83
N ILE A 197 -1.00 -0.97 7.56
CA ILE A 197 -1.74 -1.92 8.38
C ILE A 197 -2.09 -3.11 7.50
N PRO A 198 -1.40 -4.24 7.66
CA PRO A 198 -1.73 -5.43 6.91
C PRO A 198 -3.06 -6.05 7.42
N PRO A 199 -3.96 -6.50 6.54
CA PRO A 199 -5.16 -7.23 6.96
C PRO A 199 -4.78 -8.51 7.71
N HIS A 200 -5.50 -8.80 8.80
CA HIS A 200 -5.13 -9.88 9.74
C HIS A 200 -6.18 -10.98 9.89
N ALA A 201 -7.44 -10.75 9.50
CA ALA A 201 -8.51 -11.74 9.62
C ALA A 201 -9.61 -11.52 8.57
N VAL A 202 -10.38 -12.56 8.26
CA VAL A 202 -11.59 -12.45 7.43
C VAL A 202 -12.70 -11.79 8.25
N VAL A 203 -13.48 -10.91 7.62
CA VAL A 203 -14.64 -10.26 8.23
C VAL A 203 -15.94 -10.75 7.62
N THR A 204 -16.98 -10.84 8.45
CA THR A 204 -18.34 -11.22 8.04
C THR A 204 -19.22 -10.01 7.75
N ASN A 205 -18.85 -8.83 8.27
CA ASN A 205 -19.60 -7.59 8.16
C ASN A 205 -18.64 -6.39 7.99
N ALA A 206 -19.18 -5.22 7.64
CA ALA A 206 -18.38 -4.00 7.46
C ALA A 206 -18.28 -3.12 8.72
N LYS A 207 -18.81 -3.56 9.88
CA LYS A 207 -18.84 -2.74 11.11
C LYS A 207 -17.49 -2.68 11.84
N HIS A 208 -16.45 -3.27 11.27
CA HIS A 208 -15.11 -3.25 11.84
C HIS A 208 -14.35 -2.00 11.37
N SER A 209 -13.40 -1.59 12.19
CA SER A 209 -12.51 -0.48 11.90
C SER A 209 -11.12 -0.74 12.50
N TYR A 210 -10.12 -0.03 11.98
CA TYR A 210 -8.78 0.00 12.56
C TYR A 210 -8.56 1.36 13.20
N SER A 211 -8.00 1.39 14.40
CA SER A 211 -7.58 2.62 15.08
C SER A 211 -6.14 2.55 15.55
N PHE A 212 -5.49 3.72 15.59
CA PHE A 212 -4.07 3.89 15.91
C PHE A 212 -3.83 5.29 16.47
N THR A 213 -2.68 5.50 17.09
CA THR A 213 -2.27 6.83 17.56
C THR A 213 -1.86 7.72 16.40
N GLU A 214 -1.69 9.02 16.64
CA GLU A 214 -1.13 9.94 15.63
C GLU A 214 0.28 9.57 15.16
N ARG A 215 1.01 8.75 15.94
CA ARG A 215 2.32 8.23 15.55
C ARG A 215 2.23 6.96 14.70
N GLY A 216 1.02 6.48 14.40
CA GLY A 216 0.80 5.20 13.74
C GLY A 216 1.05 3.99 14.65
N THR A 217 1.18 4.19 15.97
CA THR A 217 1.45 3.13 16.95
C THR A 217 0.15 2.61 17.58
N ASP A 218 0.26 1.55 18.40
CA ASP A 218 -0.84 1.00 19.20
C ASP A 218 -2.12 0.69 18.40
N LEU A 219 -1.97 -0.18 17.39
CA LEU A 219 -3.05 -0.59 16.52
C LEU A 219 -4.10 -1.41 17.28
N CYS A 220 -5.36 -1.11 16.99
CA CYS A 220 -6.52 -1.80 17.52
C CYS A 220 -7.50 -2.09 16.39
N PHE A 221 -8.05 -3.31 16.39
CA PHE A 221 -9.16 -3.70 15.52
C PHE A 221 -10.46 -3.75 16.33
N HIS A 222 -11.52 -3.12 15.82
CA HIS A 222 -12.78 -2.92 16.56
C HIS A 222 -13.72 -4.14 16.55
N SER A 223 -13.16 -5.28 16.98
CA SER A 223 -13.81 -6.40 17.66
C SER A 223 -12.95 -6.73 18.87
N PRO A 224 -12.93 -5.76 19.80
CA PRO A 224 -11.75 -5.16 20.44
C PRO A 224 -10.57 -6.13 20.56
N LEU A 225 -9.60 -5.96 19.66
CA LEU A 225 -8.38 -6.74 19.62
C LEU A 225 -7.18 -5.79 19.44
N SER A 226 -6.22 -5.84 20.36
CA SER A 226 -4.94 -5.14 20.21
C SER A 226 -4.03 -5.90 19.24
N LEU A 227 -3.42 -5.18 18.31
CA LEU A 227 -2.56 -5.73 17.25
C LEU A 227 -1.18 -5.05 17.29
N PRO A 228 -0.37 -5.24 18.34
CA PRO A 228 0.87 -4.51 18.54
C PRO A 228 1.92 -4.78 17.42
N GLU A 229 1.87 -5.95 16.80
CA GLU A 229 2.79 -6.32 15.70
C GLU A 229 2.26 -5.89 14.31
N GLY A 230 0.99 -5.48 14.24
CA GLY A 230 0.25 -5.24 13.00
C GLY A 230 0.43 -3.85 12.41
N ASN A 231 1.02 -2.89 13.12
CA ASN A 231 1.33 -1.56 12.57
C ASN A 231 2.80 -1.44 12.20
N ARG A 232 3.03 -0.97 10.97
CA ARG A 232 4.37 -0.70 10.46
C ARG A 232 4.33 0.63 9.73
N SER A 233 5.43 1.37 9.67
CA SER A 233 5.49 2.52 8.75
C SER A 233 5.41 2.01 7.30
N LEU A 234 4.96 2.86 6.38
CA LEU A 234 5.03 2.52 4.96
C LEU A 234 6.48 2.21 4.53
N ALA A 235 7.46 2.92 5.09
CA ALA A 235 8.88 2.64 4.88
C ALA A 235 9.25 1.20 5.27
N TYR A 236 8.81 0.75 6.44
CA TYR A 236 9.06 -0.62 6.89
C TYR A 236 8.38 -1.62 5.95
N PHE A 237 7.11 -1.40 5.59
CA PHE A 237 6.37 -2.27 4.67
C PHE A 237 7.09 -2.42 3.31
N LEU A 238 7.48 -1.31 2.69
CA LEU A 238 8.19 -1.32 1.41
C LEU A 238 9.57 -2.00 1.53
N THR A 239 10.27 -1.81 2.65
CA THR A 239 11.53 -2.52 2.91
C THR A 239 11.32 -4.04 2.95
N GLY A 240 10.23 -4.50 3.57
CA GLY A 240 9.87 -5.92 3.62
C GLY A 240 9.51 -6.50 2.25
N VAL A 241 8.74 -5.75 1.44
CA VAL A 241 8.36 -6.15 0.07
C VAL A 241 9.57 -6.23 -0.85
N VAL A 242 10.41 -5.18 -0.84
CA VAL A 242 11.57 -5.07 -1.72
C VAL A 242 12.66 -6.07 -1.32
N GLY A 243 12.89 -6.24 -0.01
CA GLY A 243 13.93 -7.12 0.50
C GLY A 243 15.31 -6.72 -0.02
N ASN A 244 16.09 -7.70 -0.48
CA ASN A 244 17.33 -7.46 -1.23
C ASN A 244 17.06 -7.47 -2.74
N PRO A 245 16.92 -6.30 -3.41
CA PRO A 245 16.68 -6.23 -4.85
C PRO A 245 17.78 -6.86 -5.71
N GLN A 246 19.00 -7.04 -5.18
CA GLN A 246 20.08 -7.72 -5.90
C GLN A 246 19.93 -9.25 -5.90
N SER A 247 19.04 -9.80 -5.07
CA SER A 247 18.70 -11.22 -5.10
C SER A 247 17.57 -11.49 -6.09
N ASP A 248 17.63 -12.63 -6.78
CA ASP A 248 16.52 -13.13 -7.62
C ASP A 248 15.33 -13.62 -6.78
N GLU A 249 15.47 -13.72 -5.45
CA GLU A 249 14.43 -14.28 -4.58
C GLU A 249 13.14 -13.47 -4.66
N GLY A 250 12.04 -14.14 -5.00
CA GLY A 250 10.69 -13.58 -5.04
C GLY A 250 10.33 -12.77 -6.28
N PHE A 251 11.28 -12.50 -7.20
CA PHE A 251 10.95 -11.88 -8.48
C PHE A 251 10.23 -12.87 -9.42
N ILE A 252 9.18 -12.39 -10.07
CA ILE A 252 8.42 -13.12 -11.07
C ILE A 252 8.99 -12.77 -12.44
N SER A 253 9.50 -13.76 -13.17
CA SER A 253 9.95 -13.55 -14.56
C SER A 253 8.75 -13.46 -15.52
N PRO A 254 8.88 -12.81 -16.67
CA PRO A 254 7.80 -12.73 -17.67
C PRO A 254 7.21 -14.10 -18.05
N GLU A 255 8.07 -15.12 -18.18
CA GLU A 255 7.68 -16.48 -18.57
C GLU A 255 6.85 -17.17 -17.47
N ARG A 256 7.13 -16.86 -16.21
CA ARG A 256 6.42 -17.42 -15.04
C ARG A 256 5.21 -16.57 -14.64
N ALA A 257 5.05 -15.38 -15.21
CA ALA A 257 4.05 -14.41 -14.77
C ALA A 257 2.63 -14.97 -14.83
N GLN A 258 2.25 -15.62 -15.94
CA GLN A 258 0.90 -16.17 -16.09
C GLN A 258 0.63 -17.32 -15.11
N GLY A 259 1.58 -18.25 -14.98
CA GLY A 259 1.47 -19.37 -14.04
C GLY A 259 1.33 -18.89 -12.60
N MET A 260 2.16 -17.92 -12.20
CA MET A 260 2.12 -17.35 -10.86
C MET A 260 0.79 -16.64 -10.55
N LEU A 261 0.23 -15.91 -11.52
CA LEU A 261 -1.07 -15.27 -11.35
C LEU A 261 -2.19 -16.31 -11.17
N ARG A 262 -2.17 -17.38 -11.96
CA ARG A 262 -3.13 -18.49 -11.82
C ARG A 262 -3.00 -19.19 -10.46
N GLU A 263 -1.79 -19.42 -9.98
CA GLU A 263 -1.54 -19.98 -8.65
C GLU A 263 -2.07 -19.07 -7.53
N LEU A 264 -1.94 -17.74 -7.68
CA LEU A 264 -2.53 -16.78 -6.76
C LEU A 264 -4.05 -16.81 -6.78
N PHE A 265 -4.67 -17.24 -7.89
CA PHE A 265 -6.12 -17.35 -8.00
C PHE A 265 -6.67 -18.68 -7.48
N SER A 266 -6.02 -19.80 -7.79
CA SER A 266 -6.47 -21.13 -7.38
C SER A 266 -6.41 -21.34 -5.86
N GLY A 267 -5.53 -20.60 -5.17
CA GLY A 267 -5.20 -20.87 -3.77
C GLY A 267 -4.42 -22.18 -3.61
N ALA A 268 -3.77 -22.36 -2.47
CA ALA A 268 -3.15 -23.64 -2.11
C ALA A 268 -4.18 -24.63 -1.53
N GLU A 269 -3.87 -25.93 -1.50
CA GLU A 269 -4.69 -26.92 -0.79
C GLU A 269 -4.84 -26.53 0.69
N GLY A 270 -6.08 -26.31 1.14
CA GLY A 270 -6.41 -25.89 2.50
C GLY A 270 -6.57 -24.37 2.70
N GLU A 271 -6.34 -23.53 1.68
CA GLU A 271 -6.70 -22.11 1.73
C GLU A 271 -8.20 -21.90 1.49
N ASP A 272 -8.77 -20.82 2.06
CA ASP A 272 -10.15 -20.42 1.81
C ASP A 272 -10.37 -20.23 0.29
N ARG A 273 -11.22 -21.09 -0.29
CA ARG A 273 -11.55 -21.17 -1.73
C ARG A 273 -12.41 -20.00 -2.21
N GLY A 274 -12.46 -18.89 -1.47
CA GLY A 274 -13.06 -17.66 -1.98
C GLY A 274 -12.38 -17.29 -3.30
N SER A 275 -13.16 -17.28 -4.38
CA SER A 275 -12.67 -16.93 -5.71
C SER A 275 -12.16 -15.48 -5.68
N LEU A 276 -10.85 -15.30 -5.84
CA LEU A 276 -10.28 -13.99 -6.19
C LEU A 276 -10.48 -13.67 -7.67
N LEU A 277 -10.90 -14.67 -8.47
CA LEU A 277 -11.14 -14.53 -9.90
C LEU A 277 -12.46 -13.81 -10.17
N PRO A 278 -12.43 -12.72 -10.96
CA PRO A 278 -13.59 -12.26 -11.71
C PRO A 278 -14.05 -13.37 -12.66
N ASP A 279 -15.36 -13.49 -12.88
CA ASP A 279 -15.90 -14.47 -13.84
C ASP A 279 -15.46 -14.17 -15.28
N ASP A 280 -15.17 -12.89 -15.57
CA ASP A 280 -14.79 -12.40 -16.89
C ASP A 280 -13.27 -12.28 -17.08
N PHE A 281 -12.45 -12.89 -16.20
CA PHE A 281 -11.00 -12.77 -16.33
C PHE A 281 -10.51 -13.56 -17.56
N PRO A 282 -9.76 -12.95 -18.49
CA PRO A 282 -9.37 -13.61 -19.72
C PRO A 282 -8.47 -14.81 -19.43
N GLU A 283 -8.99 -16.02 -19.68
CA GLU A 283 -8.24 -17.26 -19.46
C GLU A 283 -7.03 -17.38 -20.40
N ASN A 284 -7.09 -16.73 -21.57
CA ASN A 284 -6.13 -16.88 -22.67
C ASN A 284 -5.46 -15.56 -23.09
N ALA A 285 -5.00 -14.75 -22.12
CA ALA A 285 -4.07 -13.68 -22.46
C ALA A 285 -2.72 -14.30 -22.89
N GLU A 286 -2.28 -14.00 -24.11
CA GLU A 286 -1.00 -14.50 -24.68
C GLU A 286 0.23 -13.99 -23.92
N ASP A 287 0.09 -12.87 -23.19
CA ASP A 287 1.14 -12.29 -22.36
C ASP A 287 0.77 -12.32 -20.87
N GLY A 288 1.67 -12.91 -20.08
CA GLY A 288 1.57 -12.97 -18.63
C GLY A 288 1.60 -11.59 -17.99
N ILE A 289 2.44 -10.66 -18.47
CA ILE A 289 2.54 -9.31 -17.91
C ILE A 289 1.23 -8.53 -18.17
N ALA A 290 0.71 -8.60 -19.39
CA ALA A 290 -0.59 -8.02 -19.73
C ALA A 290 -1.74 -8.54 -18.85
N SER A 291 -1.65 -9.78 -18.35
CA SER A 291 -2.60 -10.37 -17.40
C SER A 291 -2.51 -9.73 -16.02
N TRP A 292 -1.28 -9.48 -15.53
CA TRP A 292 -1.04 -8.78 -14.26
C TRP A 292 -1.49 -7.32 -14.30
N LEU A 293 -1.34 -6.65 -15.44
CA LEU A 293 -1.83 -5.28 -15.64
C LEU A 293 -3.36 -5.23 -15.65
N HIS A 294 -4.01 -6.19 -16.32
CA HIS A 294 -5.47 -6.32 -16.31
C HIS A 294 -6.02 -6.61 -14.91
N TRP A 295 -5.33 -7.46 -14.15
CA TRP A 295 -5.64 -7.72 -12.75
C TRP A 295 -5.55 -6.46 -11.88
N GLY A 296 -4.51 -5.64 -12.07
CA GLY A 296 -4.37 -4.36 -11.41
C GLY A 296 -5.53 -3.39 -11.71
N ASP A 297 -5.98 -3.33 -12.97
CA ASP A 297 -7.15 -2.52 -13.36
C ASP A 297 -8.44 -2.99 -12.70
N TYR A 298 -8.66 -4.31 -12.68
CA TYR A 298 -9.82 -4.92 -12.02
C TYR A 298 -9.85 -4.55 -10.54
N LEU A 299 -8.73 -4.77 -9.83
CA LEU A 299 -8.61 -4.44 -8.40
C LEU A 299 -8.85 -2.96 -8.10
N LYS A 300 -8.34 -2.07 -8.96
CA LYS A 300 -8.53 -0.64 -8.80
C LYS A 300 -10.00 -0.24 -9.02
N THR A 301 -10.64 -0.79 -10.05
CA THR A 301 -12.00 -0.41 -10.46
C THR A 301 -13.06 -0.98 -9.53
N GLU A 302 -13.02 -2.29 -9.30
CA GLU A 302 -14.01 -2.98 -8.48
C GLU A 302 -13.75 -2.71 -7.00
N HIS A 303 -12.50 -2.84 -6.58
CA HIS A 303 -12.19 -2.83 -5.17
C HIS A 303 -11.59 -1.51 -4.70
N GLN A 304 -10.94 -0.69 -5.52
CA GLN A 304 -10.07 0.41 -5.07
C GLN A 304 -8.85 -0.09 -4.29
N ILE A 305 -8.27 -1.19 -4.77
CA ILE A 305 -6.95 -1.67 -4.35
C ILE A 305 -5.98 -1.30 -5.46
N GLU A 306 -4.92 -0.57 -5.15
CA GLU A 306 -3.89 -0.23 -6.13
C GLU A 306 -2.79 -1.29 -6.13
N GLN A 307 -2.47 -1.79 -7.34
CA GLN A 307 -1.34 -2.67 -7.57
C GLN A 307 -0.12 -1.85 -7.96
N PHE A 308 0.98 -2.10 -7.27
CA PHE A 308 2.31 -1.61 -7.61
C PHE A 308 3.23 -2.80 -7.85
N ALA A 309 4.32 -2.57 -8.55
CA ALA A 309 5.36 -3.57 -8.72
C ALA A 309 6.74 -2.93 -8.58
N LEU A 310 7.64 -3.61 -7.87
CA LEU A 310 9.06 -3.39 -8.03
C LEU A 310 9.48 -4.11 -9.31
N VAL A 311 9.79 -3.34 -10.35
CA VAL A 311 10.21 -3.83 -11.66
C VAL A 311 11.72 -3.87 -11.71
N ARG A 312 12.27 -4.98 -12.20
CA ARG A 312 13.66 -5.13 -12.61
C ARG A 312 13.72 -5.10 -14.13
N TRP A 313 14.55 -4.21 -14.66
CA TRP A 313 14.72 -4.05 -16.09
C TRP A 313 15.91 -4.88 -16.59
N ALA A 314 15.80 -5.40 -17.81
CA ALA A 314 16.90 -5.98 -18.55
C ALA A 314 17.86 -4.86 -18.97
N ASP A 315 19.17 -5.11 -18.85
CA ASP A 315 20.22 -4.15 -19.18
C ASP A 315 20.29 -3.84 -20.69
#